data_AF-A0AAP9GIZ0-F1
#
_entry.id   AF-A0AAP9GIZ0-F1
#
_cell.length_a   1.000
_cell.length_b   1.000
_cell.length_c   1.000
_cell.angle_alpha   90.00
_cell.angle_beta   90.00
_cell.angle_gamma   90.00
#
_symmetry.space_group_name_H-M   'P 1'
#
loop_
_entity.id
_entity.type
_entity.pdbx_description
1 polymer ?
#
loop_
_entity_poly.entity_id
_entity_poly.type
_entity_poly.pdbx_seq_one_letter_code
_entity_poly.pdbx_strand_id
1 'polypeptide(L)'
;MANHFSSRYRVIEVRSQADLEQLLEQMWPTKAIPAHELFERFGSPVDEAMIKSVLGYPRNWYTPKELAAYFWKGSNYYAQEEKDQYCDD
;
A
#
# COMPACT_ATOMS: atom_id res chain seq x y z
N MET A 1 -13.71 -20.27 -2.25
CA MET A 1 -13.70 -20.25 -0.77
C MET A 1 -14.02 -18.83 -0.36
N ALA A 2 -15.21 -18.58 0.19
CA ALA A 2 -15.61 -17.23 0.60
C ALA A 2 -14.88 -16.89 1.91
N ASN A 3 -13.97 -15.90 1.85
CA ASN A 3 -13.29 -15.39 3.05
C ASN A 3 -14.34 -14.78 3.97
N HIS A 4 -14.67 -15.48 5.05
CA HIS A 4 -15.60 -15.03 6.06
C HIS A 4 -14.88 -13.99 6.93
N PHE A 5 -14.78 -12.76 6.43
CA PHE A 5 -14.27 -11.64 7.22
C PHE A 5 -15.24 -11.38 8.38
N SER A 6 -14.70 -11.24 9.59
CA SER A 6 -15.50 -10.88 10.77
C SER A 6 -16.27 -9.58 10.46
N SER A 7 -17.55 -9.50 10.86
CA SER A 7 -18.49 -8.38 10.60
C SER A 7 -17.99 -6.97 10.95
N ARG A 8 -16.82 -6.86 11.58
CA ARG A 8 -16.16 -5.60 11.98
C ARG A 8 -15.16 -5.07 10.96
N TYR A 9 -14.77 -5.86 9.97
CA TYR A 9 -13.85 -5.44 8.91
C TYR A 9 -14.63 -5.12 7.64
N ARG A 10 -14.46 -3.90 7.13
CA ARG A 10 -14.97 -3.51 5.82
C ARG A 10 -13.87 -3.70 4.80
N VAL A 11 -14.11 -4.52 3.79
CA VAL A 11 -13.25 -4.58 2.60
C VAL A 11 -13.43 -3.27 1.84
N ILE A 12 -12.33 -2.57 1.60
CA ILE A 12 -12.31 -1.35 0.80
C ILE A 12 -11.75 -1.72 -0.56
N GLU A 13 -12.55 -1.54 -1.60
CA GLU A 13 -12.12 -1.74 -2.97
C GLU A 13 -11.31 -0.52 -3.41
N VAL A 14 -10.05 -0.74 -3.75
CA VAL A 14 -9.13 0.29 -4.26
C VAL A 14 -9.00 0.08 -5.76
N ARG A 15 -9.32 1.09 -6.57
CA ARG A 15 -9.34 0.99 -8.03
C ARG A 15 -8.20 1.75 -8.70
N SER A 16 -7.47 2.55 -7.94
CA SER A 16 -6.35 3.33 -8.43
C SER A 16 -5.33 3.59 -7.31
N GLN A 17 -4.11 3.98 -7.70
CA GLN A 17 -3.11 4.49 -6.76
C GLN A 17 -3.64 5.70 -5.95
N ALA A 18 -4.46 6.56 -6.58
CA ALA A 18 -5.02 7.74 -5.93
C ALA A 18 -6.00 7.38 -4.81
N ASP A 19 -6.80 6.32 -4.99
CA ASP A 19 -7.71 5.83 -3.94
C ASP A 19 -6.91 5.31 -2.73
N LEU A 20 -5.77 4.65 -2.99
CA LEU A 20 -4.84 4.17 -1.97
C LEU A 20 -4.21 5.34 -1.20
N GLU A 21 -3.80 6.39 -1.90
CA GLU A 21 -3.27 7.61 -1.30
C GLU A 21 -4.31 8.28 -0.41
N GLN A 22 -5.55 8.47 -0.90
CA GLN A 22 -6.64 9.05 -0.11
C GLN A 22 -6.94 8.22 1.14
N LEU A 23 -6.92 6.90 1.04
CA LEU A 23 -7.14 6.00 2.16
C LEU A 23 -6.03 6.11 3.21
N LEU A 24 -4.77 6.22 2.77
CA LEU A 24 -3.63 6.48 3.66
C LEU A 24 -3.72 7.86 4.31
N GLU A 25 -4.17 8.89 3.59
CA GLU A 25 -4.39 10.23 4.14
C GLU A 25 -5.54 10.26 5.17
N GLN A 26 -6.59 9.48 4.98
CA GLN A 26 -7.68 9.34 5.95
C GLN A 26 -7.21 8.67 7.25
N MET A 27 -6.29 7.70 7.15
CA MET A 27 -5.72 7.04 8.33
C MET A 27 -4.66 7.89 9.04
N TRP A 28 -3.86 8.64 8.28
CA TRP A 28 -2.82 9.53 8.81
C TRP A 28 -3.00 10.96 8.27
N PRO A 29 -3.88 11.77 8.90
CA PRO A 29 -4.23 13.10 8.42
C PRO A 29 -3.05 14.09 8.44
N THR A 30 -2.00 13.81 9.20
CA THR A 30 -0.74 14.58 9.20
C THR A 30 0.07 14.40 7.92
N LYS A 31 -0.30 13.44 7.05
CA LYS A 31 0.42 13.06 5.82
C LYS A 31 1.87 12.63 6.05
N ALA A 32 2.21 12.30 7.29
CA ALA A 32 3.48 11.75 7.69
C ALA A 32 3.19 10.47 8.48
N ILE A 33 3.51 9.32 7.89
CA ILE A 33 3.29 8.00 8.45
C ILE A 33 4.57 7.60 9.18
N PRO A 34 4.57 7.49 10.51
CA PRO A 34 5.75 7.08 11.25
C PRO A 34 6.15 5.65 10.87
N ALA A 35 7.43 5.43 10.59
CA ALA A 35 7.93 4.14 10.14
C ALA A 35 7.64 3.03 11.17
N HIS A 36 7.78 3.33 12.47
CA HIS A 36 7.50 2.37 13.53
C HIS A 36 6.02 1.95 13.57
N GLU A 37 5.07 2.89 13.50
CA GLU A 37 3.63 2.58 13.47
C GLU A 37 3.26 1.75 12.23
N LEU A 38 3.90 2.06 11.09
CA LEU A 38 3.69 1.30 9.86
C LEU A 38 4.13 -0.15 10.04
N PHE A 39 5.35 -0.38 10.53
CA PHE A 39 5.91 -1.73 10.68
C PHE A 39 5.27 -2.53 11.81
N GLU A 40 4.80 -1.89 12.89
CA GLU A 40 3.99 -2.57 13.91
C GLU A 40 2.69 -3.14 13.36
N ARG A 41 2.11 -2.50 12.33
CA ARG A 41 0.93 -3.02 11.65
C ARG A 41 1.25 -4.16 10.67
N PHE A 42 2.49 -4.25 10.19
CA PHE A 42 2.95 -5.36 9.37
C PHE A 42 3.39 -6.51 10.28
N GLY A 43 2.62 -7.60 10.30
CA GLY A 43 2.93 -8.77 11.11
C GLY A 43 4.14 -9.59 10.62
N SER A 44 4.90 -9.12 9.63
CA SER A 44 5.97 -9.87 8.96
C SER A 44 7.25 -9.03 8.81
N PRO A 45 8.40 -9.52 9.32
CA PRO A 45 9.68 -8.84 9.16
C PRO A 45 10.18 -8.82 7.70
N VAL A 46 9.64 -9.68 6.84
CA VAL A 46 9.96 -9.68 5.41
C VAL A 46 9.38 -8.45 4.72
N ASP A 47 8.15 -8.08 5.06
CA ASP A 47 7.49 -6.91 4.48
C ASP A 47 8.23 -5.62 4.87
N GLU A 48 8.66 -5.53 6.14
CA GLU A 48 9.50 -4.43 6.61
C GLU A 48 10.82 -4.32 5.83
N ALA A 49 11.52 -5.44 5.62
CA ALA A 49 12.77 -5.46 4.86
C ALA A 49 12.58 -5.04 3.39
N MET A 50 11.49 -5.48 2.76
CA MET A 50 11.15 -5.10 1.38
C MET A 50 10.86 -3.60 1.26
N ILE A 51 10.04 -3.05 2.16
CA ILE A 51 9.72 -1.61 2.18
C ILE A 51 11.00 -0.78 2.39
N LYS A 52 11.86 -1.16 3.34
CA LYS A 52 13.15 -0.50 3.58
C LYS A 52 14.08 -0.56 2.36
N SER A 53 14.12 -1.68 1.66
CA SER A 53 14.96 -1.84 0.47
C SER A 53 14.50 -0.97 -0.69
N VAL A 54 13.19 -0.76 -0.86
CA VAL A 54 12.64 -0.01 -2.00
C VAL A 54 12.53 1.48 -1.71
N LEU A 55 12.04 1.86 -0.53
CA LEU A 55 11.80 3.26 -0.15
C LEU A 55 12.97 3.91 0.62
N GLY A 56 14.01 3.12 0.92
CA GLY A 56 15.24 3.55 1.57
C GLY A 56 15.25 3.38 3.09
N TYR A 57 16.46 3.21 3.64
CA TYR A 57 16.76 3.09 5.06
C TYR A 57 18.04 3.88 5.41
N PRO A 58 18.13 4.53 6.59
CA PRO A 58 17.12 4.66 7.64
C PRO A 58 16.12 5.78 7.35
N ARG A 59 14.83 5.53 7.64
CA ARG A 59 13.76 6.53 7.56
C ARG A 59 12.88 6.45 8.80
N ASN A 60 12.53 7.62 9.34
CA ASN A 60 11.63 7.74 10.48
C ASN A 60 10.16 7.93 10.06
N TRP A 61 9.93 8.36 8.82
CA TRP A 61 8.62 8.68 8.28
C TRP A 61 8.56 8.45 6.77
N TYR A 62 7.37 8.10 6.31
CA TYR A 62 6.98 7.96 4.92
C TYR A 62 5.79 8.87 4.61
N THR A 63 5.65 9.27 3.35
CA THR A 63 4.45 10.00 2.90
C THR A 63 3.40 9.02 2.37
N PRO A 64 2.09 9.35 2.48
CA PRO A 64 1.01 8.58 1.86
C PRO A 64 1.24 8.33 0.38
N LYS A 65 1.73 9.34 -0.35
CA LYS A 65 2.03 9.25 -1.78
C LYS A 65 3.09 8.18 -2.10
N GLU A 66 4.20 8.15 -1.36
CA GLU A 66 5.27 7.16 -1.56
C GLU A 66 4.77 5.74 -1.29
N LEU A 67 4.03 5.56 -0.19
CA LEU A 67 3.49 4.26 0.18
C LEU A 67 2.40 3.79 -0.77
N ALA A 68 1.51 4.69 -1.22
CA ALA A 68 0.50 4.38 -2.22
C ALA A 68 1.13 3.89 -3.52
N ALA A 69 2.18 4.58 -4.00
CA ALA A 69 2.91 4.15 -5.19
C ALA A 69 3.57 2.77 -5.00
N TYR A 70 4.19 2.54 -3.84
CA TYR A 70 4.80 1.24 -3.52
C TYR A 70 3.78 0.10 -3.50
N PHE A 71 2.67 0.28 -2.78
CA PHE A 71 1.63 -0.74 -2.67
C PHE A 71 0.89 -0.96 -3.98
N TRP A 72 0.64 0.09 -4.77
CA TRP A 72 0.03 -0.04 -6.08
C TRP A 72 0.92 -0.83 -7.04
N LYS A 73 2.20 -0.48 -7.13
CA LYS A 73 3.17 -1.19 -7.98
C LYS A 73 3.34 -2.65 -7.59
N GLY A 74 3.29 -2.97 -6.29
CA GLY A 74 3.33 -4.34 -5.79
C GLY A 74 2.02 -5.12 -5.95
N SER A 75 0.94 -4.47 -6.41
CA SER A 75 -0.38 -5.06 -6.51
C SER A 75 -0.60 -5.76 -7.85
N ASN A 76 -1.44 -6.80 -7.84
CA ASN A 76 -1.84 -7.52 -9.05
C ASN A 76 -2.61 -6.63 -10.04
N TYR A 77 -3.22 -5.53 -9.57
CA TYR A 77 -3.92 -4.57 -10.43
C TYR A 77 -2.97 -3.80 -11.34
N TYR A 78 -1.81 -3.36 -10.84
CA TYR A 78 -0.79 -2.70 -11.66
C TYR A 78 -0.22 -3.64 -12.73
N ALA A 79 0.03 -4.90 -12.38
CA ALA A 79 0.48 -5.91 -13.34
C ALA A 79 -0.55 -6.22 -14.44
N GLN A 80 -1.83 -5.95 -14.19
CA GLN A 80 -2.90 -6.08 -15.17
C GLN A 80 -3.00 -4.82 -16.05
N GLU A 81 -2.93 -3.62 -15.46
CA GLU A 81 -2.83 -2.37 -16.22
C GLU A 81 -1.64 -2.39 -17.22
N GLU A 82 -0.46 -2.86 -16.80
CA GLU A 82 0.70 -2.99 -17.69
C GLU A 82 0.47 -4.00 -18.83
N LYS A 83 -0.33 -5.05 -18.61
CA LYS A 83 -0.67 -6.02 -19.65
C LYS A 83 -1.70 -5.47 -20.62
N ASP A 84 -2.75 -4.83 -20.12
CA ASP A 84 -3.77 -4.18 -20.95
C ASP A 84 -3.15 -3.06 -21.80
N GLN A 85 -2.18 -2.30 -21.25
CA GLN A 85 -1.47 -1.27 -21.99
C GLN A 85 -0.61 -1.80 -23.15
N TYR A 86 -0.11 -3.04 -23.06
CA TYR A 86 0.69 -3.67 -24.10
C TYR A 86 -0.14 -4.43 -25.15
N CYS A 87 -1.44 -4.63 -24.93
CA CYS A 87 -2.33 -5.31 -25.88
C CYS A 87 -3.09 -4.35 -26.81
N ASP A 88 -2.91 -3.04 -26.66
CA ASP A 88 -3.53 -2.00 -27.51
C ASP A 88 -2.58 -1.48 -28.63
N ASP A 89 -1.43 -2.14 -28.87
CA ASP A 89 -0.51 -1.87 -29.99
C ASP A 89 -0.54 -3.00 -31.04
#